data_AF-X0ZHF1-F1
#
_entry.id   AF-X0ZHF1-F1
#
_cell.length_a   1.000
_cell.length_b   1.000
_cell.length_c   1.000
_cell.angle_alpha   90.00
_cell.angle_beta   90.00
_cell.angle_gamma   90.00
#
_symmetry.space_group_name_H-M   'P 1'
#
loop_
_entity.id
_entity.type
_entity.pdbx_description
1 polymer ?
#
loop_
_entity_poly.entity_id
_entity_poly.type
_entity_poly.pdbx_seq_one_letter_code
_entity_poly.pdbx_strand_id
1 'polypeptide(L)'
;MLSIENLKGELTEEQLEEIVRGSLKDFNAIKRVLLIHPDYTRTDFSDKLVPLIYQELKSKGMEKIDSLNAGGTHREMTEIEIREKLGLSSQINFNHFYNHEYNNLGQL
;
A
#
# COMPACT_ATOMS: atom_id res chain seq x y z
N MET A 1 -3.20 3.27 -19.05
CA MET A 1 -3.67 3.61 -17.69
C MET A 1 -4.96 2.84 -17.49
N LEU A 2 -4.96 1.83 -16.61
CA LEU A 2 -6.21 1.18 -16.21
C LEU A 2 -6.89 2.09 -15.18
N SER A 3 -8.19 2.30 -15.32
CA SER A 3 -9.01 3.10 -14.41
C SER A 3 -10.37 2.45 -14.31
N ILE A 4 -10.94 2.46 -13.11
CA ILE A 4 -12.28 1.97 -12.84
C ILE A 4 -12.96 2.98 -11.91
N GLU A 5 -14.22 3.30 -12.20
CA GLU A 5 -15.01 4.25 -11.43
C GLU A 5 -16.47 3.79 -11.37
N ASN A 6 -17.12 4.05 -10.23
CA ASN A 6 -18.55 3.88 -10.05
C ASN A 6 -19.10 5.10 -9.31
N LEU A 7 -19.59 6.10 -10.04
CA LEU A 7 -20.10 7.34 -9.43
C LEU A 7 -21.47 7.18 -8.75
N LYS A 8 -22.14 6.04 -8.96
CA LYS A 8 -23.50 5.77 -8.46
C LYS A 8 -23.53 4.77 -7.31
N GLY A 9 -22.38 4.22 -6.93
CA GLY A 9 -22.26 3.18 -5.91
C GLY A 9 -20.81 2.95 -5.52
N GLU A 10 -20.53 1.80 -4.96
CA GLU A 10 -19.17 1.42 -4.55
C GLU A 10 -18.49 0.57 -5.63
N LEU A 11 -17.16 0.54 -5.61
CA LEU A 11 -16.42 -0.48 -6.33
C LEU A 11 -16.55 -1.81 -5.59
N THR A 12 -16.80 -2.89 -6.32
CA THR A 12 -16.86 -4.23 -5.74
C THR A 12 -15.46 -4.77 -5.45
N GLU A 13 -15.38 -5.82 -4.65
CA GLU A 13 -14.11 -6.47 -4.35
C GLU A 13 -13.47 -7.06 -5.62
N GLU A 14 -14.27 -7.65 -6.51
CA GLU A 14 -13.79 -8.19 -7.79
C GLU A 14 -13.22 -7.09 -8.70
N GLN A 15 -13.82 -5.90 -8.67
CA GLN A 15 -13.32 -4.73 -9.39
C GLN A 15 -11.97 -4.26 -8.85
N LEU A 16 -11.77 -4.30 -7.53
CA LEU A 16 -10.49 -4.00 -6.89
C LEU A 16 -9.43 -5.07 -7.19
N GLU A 17 -9.80 -6.34 -7.23
CA GLU A 17 -8.89 -7.42 -7.63
C GLU A 17 -8.45 -7.29 -9.08
N GLU A 18 -9.39 -7.00 -9.99
CA GLU A 18 -9.10 -6.85 -11.42
C GLU A 18 -8.15 -5.69 -11.68
N ILE A 19 -8.35 -4.54 -11.02
CA ILE A 19 -7.47 -3.40 -11.21
C ILE A 19 -6.06 -3.68 -10.68
N VAL A 20 -5.92 -4.39 -9.55
CA VAL A 20 -4.61 -4.78 -9.00
C VAL A 20 -3.90 -5.75 -9.94
N ARG A 21 -4.56 -6.84 -10.35
CA ARG A 21 -4.01 -7.83 -11.27
C ARG A 21 -3.62 -7.20 -12.61
N GLY A 22 -4.51 -6.38 -13.16
CA GLY A 22 -4.26 -5.67 -14.42
C GLY A 22 -3.10 -4.69 -14.32
N SER A 23 -2.94 -4.00 -13.19
CA SER A 23 -1.84 -3.05 -12.96
C SER A 23 -0.49 -3.74 -12.79
N LEU A 24 -0.47 -4.94 -12.22
CA LEU A 24 0.75 -5.69 -11.95
C LEU A 24 1.08 -6.75 -13.03
N LYS A 25 0.23 -6.91 -14.06
CA LYS A 25 0.30 -8.03 -15.02
C LYS A 25 1.68 -8.20 -15.68
N ASP A 26 2.34 -7.09 -16.03
CA ASP A 26 3.59 -7.10 -16.80
C ASP A 26 4.84 -7.24 -15.91
N PHE A 27 4.66 -7.20 -14.58
CA PHE A 27 5.73 -7.42 -13.63
C PHE A 27 5.93 -8.92 -13.36
N ASN A 28 7.18 -9.36 -13.43
CA ASN A 28 7.61 -10.72 -13.11
C ASN A 28 8.90 -10.67 -12.28
N ALA A 29 9.10 -11.67 -11.40
CA ALA A 29 10.28 -11.77 -10.54
C ALA A 29 10.56 -10.50 -9.71
N ILE A 30 9.50 -9.95 -9.12
CA ILE A 30 9.61 -8.77 -8.26
C ILE A 30 10.36 -9.17 -7.00
N LYS A 31 11.51 -8.57 -6.70
CA LYS A 31 12.27 -8.92 -5.49
C LYS A 31 11.96 -8.00 -4.31
N ARG A 32 11.95 -6.69 -4.56
CA ARG A 32 11.81 -5.66 -3.54
C ARG A 32 10.75 -4.65 -3.97
N VAL A 33 9.87 -4.30 -3.04
CA VAL A 33 8.78 -3.35 -3.25
C VAL A 33 8.83 -2.29 -2.16
N LEU A 34 8.57 -1.05 -2.55
CA LEU A 34 8.27 0.03 -1.62
C LEU A 34 6.82 0.47 -1.85
N LEU A 35 5.99 0.34 -0.82
CA LEU A 35 4.62 0.86 -0.82
C LEU A 35 4.60 2.25 -0.18
N ILE A 36 4.40 3.28 -0.99
CA ILE A 36 4.16 4.63 -0.49
C ILE A 36 2.65 4.79 -0.30
N HIS A 37 2.23 5.16 0.91
CA HIS A 37 0.81 5.23 1.26
C HIS A 37 0.47 6.55 1.97
N PRO A 38 -0.80 7.00 1.88
CA PRO A 38 -1.24 8.16 2.63
C PRO A 38 -1.21 7.90 4.14
N ASP A 39 -1.14 8.99 4.89
CA ASP A 39 -1.13 8.96 6.34
C ASP A 39 -2.54 8.86 6.95
N TYR A 40 -2.60 8.93 8.28
CA TYR A 40 -3.84 8.88 9.06
C TYR A 40 -4.81 10.04 8.77
N THR A 41 -4.37 11.12 8.10
CA THR A 41 -5.24 12.26 7.79
C THR A 41 -6.14 12.02 6.59
N ARG A 42 -5.92 10.92 5.85
CA ARG A 42 -6.75 10.51 4.72
C ARG A 42 -7.66 9.37 5.12
N THR A 43 -8.97 9.61 5.02
CA THR A 43 -9.98 8.54 5.04
C THR A 43 -10.13 8.02 3.62
N ASP A 44 -9.67 6.79 3.39
CA ASP A 44 -9.72 6.09 2.11
C ASP A 44 -9.83 4.58 2.38
N PHE A 45 -9.79 3.76 1.31
CA PHE A 45 -9.94 2.31 1.36
C PHE A 45 -8.61 1.56 1.23
N SER A 46 -7.49 2.15 1.67
CA SER A 46 -6.17 1.51 1.63
C SER A 46 -6.17 0.16 2.37
N ASP A 47 -6.97 0.03 3.42
CA ASP A 47 -7.18 -1.19 4.20
C ASP A 47 -7.74 -2.35 3.37
N LYS A 48 -8.49 -2.05 2.30
CA LYS A 48 -9.01 -3.05 1.36
C LYS A 48 -8.05 -3.31 0.21
N LEU A 49 -7.38 -2.27 -0.29
CA LEU A 49 -6.57 -2.36 -1.50
C LEU A 49 -5.19 -2.98 -1.24
N VAL A 50 -4.53 -2.62 -0.14
CA VAL A 50 -3.16 -3.04 0.15
C VAL A 50 -3.04 -4.56 0.37
N PRO A 51 -3.98 -5.25 1.04
CA PRO A 51 -3.96 -6.71 1.10
C PRO A 51 -3.98 -7.37 -0.27
N LEU A 52 -4.80 -6.87 -1.21
CA LEU A 52 -4.88 -7.40 -2.58
C LEU A 52 -3.56 -7.19 -3.33
N ILE A 53 -2.97 -5.99 -3.21
CA ILE A 53 -1.65 -5.67 -3.78
C ILE A 53 -0.59 -6.63 -3.23
N TYR A 54 -0.56 -6.86 -1.92
CA TYR A 54 0.40 -7.76 -1.29
C TYR A 54 0.29 -9.19 -1.85
N GLN A 55 -0.93 -9.73 -1.98
CA GLN A 55 -1.12 -11.09 -2.51
C GLN A 55 -0.66 -11.20 -3.98
N GLU A 56 -0.99 -10.22 -4.82
CA GLU A 56 -0.58 -10.23 -6.23
C GLU A 56 0.94 -10.05 -6.38
N LEU A 57 1.57 -9.21 -5.57
CA LEU A 57 3.03 -9.09 -5.56
C LEU A 57 3.68 -10.40 -5.08
N LYS A 58 3.10 -11.04 -4.06
CA LYS A 58 3.59 -12.31 -3.53
C LYS A 58 3.52 -13.42 -4.58
N SER A 59 2.43 -13.51 -5.34
CA SER A 59 2.27 -14.46 -6.44
C SER A 59 3.30 -14.21 -7.56
N LYS A 60 3.79 -12.97 -7.70
CA LYS A 60 4.83 -12.55 -8.66
C LYS A 60 6.27 -12.67 -8.16
N GLY A 61 6.47 -13.32 -7.01
CA GLY A 61 7.79 -13.64 -6.48
C GLY A 61 8.36 -12.62 -5.49
N MET A 62 7.56 -11.69 -4.98
CA MET A 62 7.99 -10.70 -3.98
C MET A 62 8.68 -11.35 -2.77
N GLU A 63 9.94 -10.97 -2.58
CA GLU A 63 10.77 -11.39 -1.46
C GLU A 63 10.68 -10.41 -0.29
N LYS A 64 10.64 -9.10 -0.58
CA LYS A 64 10.59 -8.03 0.42
C LYS A 64 9.63 -6.90 0.05
N ILE A 65 8.97 -6.35 1.05
CA ILE A 65 8.14 -5.14 0.93
C ILE A 65 8.35 -4.25 2.14
N ASP A 66 8.66 -2.99 1.87
CA ASP A 66 8.75 -1.92 2.87
C ASP A 66 7.60 -0.94 2.65
N SER A 67 7.20 -0.23 3.71
CA SER A 67 6.21 0.86 3.61
C SER A 67 6.84 2.22 3.92
N LEU A 68 6.36 3.26 3.27
CA LEU A 68 6.71 4.64 3.56
C LEU A 68 5.42 5.46 3.68
N ASN A 69 5.16 5.94 4.90
CA ASN A 69 4.08 6.87 5.18
C ASN A 69 4.38 8.25 4.56
N ALA A 70 3.55 8.68 3.61
CA ALA A 70 3.62 9.99 2.97
C ALA A 70 2.98 11.09 3.85
N GLY A 71 3.53 11.30 5.04
CA GLY A 71 2.97 12.21 6.05
C GLY A 71 3.18 13.71 5.79
N GLY A 72 4.08 14.08 4.88
CA GLY A 72 4.46 15.49 4.70
C GLY A 72 4.94 16.10 6.03
N THR A 73 4.34 17.20 6.46
CA THR A 73 4.67 17.86 7.74
C THR A 73 3.90 17.31 8.95
N HIS A 74 3.03 16.31 8.76
CA HIS A 74 2.27 15.72 9.86
C HIS A 74 3.16 14.88 10.78
N ARG A 75 2.62 14.51 11.96
CA ARG A 75 3.35 13.64 12.87
C ARG A 75 3.57 12.26 12.25
N GLU A 76 4.59 11.58 12.75
CA GLU A 76 4.82 10.17 12.46
C GLU A 76 3.64 9.30 12.89
N MET A 77 3.37 8.26 12.09
CA MET A 77 2.48 7.16 12.47
C MET A 77 3.28 6.08 13.19
N THR A 78 2.71 5.53 14.25
CA THR A 78 3.23 4.31 14.87
C THR A 78 3.06 3.12 13.94
N GLU A 79 3.81 2.04 14.15
CA GLU A 79 3.63 0.80 13.39
C GLU A 79 2.19 0.28 13.48
N ILE A 80 1.57 0.33 14.66
CA ILE A 80 0.18 -0.11 14.85
C ILE A 80 -0.77 0.70 13.96
N GLU A 81 -0.63 2.02 13.93
CA GLU A 81 -1.45 2.88 13.09
C GLU A 81 -1.25 2.60 11.60
N ILE A 82 -0.01 2.31 11.16
CA ILE A 82 0.27 1.94 9.76
C ILE A 82 -0.39 0.59 9.44
N ARG A 83 -0.28 -0.40 10.33
CA ARG A 83 -0.90 -1.72 10.13
C ARG A 83 -2.42 -1.62 10.04
N GLU A 84 -3.04 -0.81 10.88
CA GLU A 84 -4.49 -0.56 10.85
C GLU A 84 -4.89 0.16 9.55
N LYS A 85 -4.19 1.24 9.19
CA LYS A 85 -4.44 2.02 7.96
C LYS A 85 -4.36 1.18 6.69
N LEU A 86 -3.47 0.20 6.66
CA LEU A 86 -3.19 -0.64 5.50
C LEU A 86 -3.86 -2.02 5.56
N GLY A 87 -4.68 -2.30 6.57
CA GLY A 87 -5.41 -3.58 6.68
C GLY A 87 -4.48 -4.79 6.85
N LEU A 88 -3.32 -4.62 7.51
CA LEU A 88 -2.30 -5.66 7.61
C LEU A 88 -2.63 -6.66 8.72
N SER A 89 -3.31 -7.73 8.34
CA SER A 89 -3.50 -8.89 9.21
C SER A 89 -2.16 -9.52 9.64
N SER A 90 -2.19 -10.41 10.63
CA SER A 90 -0.99 -11.14 11.08
C SER A 90 -0.32 -12.00 10.01
N GLN A 91 -1.00 -12.27 8.89
CA GLN A 91 -0.47 -13.03 7.76
C GLN A 91 0.28 -12.14 6.75
N ILE A 92 0.12 -10.82 6.83
CA ILE A 92 0.76 -9.86 5.94
C ILE A 92 1.95 -9.23 6.67
N ASN A 93 3.15 -9.51 6.15
CA ASN A 93 4.41 -9.17 6.79
C ASN A 93 5.21 -8.22 5.90
N PHE A 94 5.27 -6.97 6.32
CA PHE A 94 6.18 -5.97 5.78
C PHE A 94 7.51 -6.08 6.51
N ASN A 95 8.59 -5.78 5.80
CA ASN A 95 9.94 -5.83 6.35
C ASN A 95 10.21 -4.63 7.25
N HIS A 96 9.83 -3.43 6.82
CA HIS A 96 9.96 -2.21 7.59
C HIS A 96 8.78 -1.25 7.39
N PHE A 97 8.57 -0.41 8.39
CA PHE A 97 7.59 0.67 8.41
C PHE A 97 8.31 2.00 8.59
N TYR A 98 8.39 2.79 7.52
CA TYR A 98 9.06 4.09 7.53
C TYR A 98 8.04 5.23 7.61
N ASN A 99 8.42 6.29 8.32
CA ASN A 99 7.77 7.59 8.20
C ASN A 99 8.61 8.51 7.32
N HIS A 100 7.93 9.40 6.59
CA HIS A 100 8.62 10.48 5.90
C HIS A 100 9.20 11.48 6.91
N GLU A 101 10.52 11.65 6.91
CA GLU A 101 11.22 12.57 7.80
C GLU A 101 11.40 13.95 7.13
N TYR A 102 10.30 14.68 6.89
CA TYR A 102 10.30 15.94 6.12
C TYR A 102 11.35 16.97 6.57
N ASN A 103 11.60 17.06 7.88
CA ASN A 103 12.54 18.03 8.46
C ASN A 103 13.99 17.50 8.58
N ASN A 104 14.27 16.25 8.20
CA ASN A 104 15.59 15.66 8.29
C ASN A 104 16.30 15.69 6.93
N LEU A 105 17.24 16.63 6.76
CA LEU A 105 18.02 16.78 5.53
C LEU A 105 18.82 15.53 5.14
N GLY A 106 19.17 14.66 6.11
CA GLY A 106 19.90 13.42 5.85
C GLY A 106 19.05 12.30 5.24
N GLN A 107 17.73 12.53 5.10
CA GLN A 107 16.73 11.55 4.65
C GLN A 107 15.94 12.03 3.42
N LEU A 108 16.42 13.08 2.75
CA LEU A 108 15.83 13.66 1.53
C LEU A 108 16.24 12.92 0.26
#